data_AF-A0A067NID2-F1
#
_entry.id   AF-A0A067NID2-F1
#
_cell.length_a   1.000
_cell.length_b   1.000
_cell.length_c   1.000
_cell.angle_alpha   90.00
_cell.angle_beta   90.00
_cell.angle_gamma   90.00
#
_symmetry.space_group_name_H-M   'P 1'
#
loop_
_entity.id
_entity.type
_entity.pdbx_description
1 polymer ?
#
loop_
_entity_poly.entity_id
_entity_poly.type
_entity_poly.pdbx_seq_one_letter_code
_entity_poly.pdbx_strand_id
1 'polypeptide(L)'
;MATYRTSSTVPADIITYRKDDKLVFVQPASSYVGAIEEARKVFPELVAIPDDRIGFYITATLGHSKAQVRVSESAWCAAIARLLRGEVVDVRVVEADVSISIDPPRYLEVPDTKETSSDFYNANNDIRESRSAPSSRSPSRQASPSGRIRSHRSWWQLPS
;
A
#
# COMPACT_ATOMS: atom_id res chain seq x y z
N MET A 1 -18.45 -2.85 -37.17
CA MET A 1 -17.25 -3.72 -37.28
C MET A 1 -16.15 -3.12 -36.42
N ALA A 2 -15.79 -3.78 -35.31
CA ALA A 2 -14.72 -3.32 -34.42
C ALA A 2 -13.37 -3.78 -34.99
N THR A 3 -12.52 -2.84 -35.41
CA THR A 3 -11.16 -3.12 -35.87
C THR A 3 -10.23 -3.15 -34.66
N TYR A 4 -9.89 -4.35 -34.20
CA TYR A 4 -8.85 -4.53 -33.20
C TYR A 4 -7.50 -4.22 -33.87
N ARG A 5 -6.92 -3.04 -33.63
CA ARG A 5 -5.53 -2.76 -33.97
C ARG A 5 -4.65 -3.65 -33.09
N THR A 6 -4.30 -4.83 -33.58
CA THR A 6 -3.20 -5.63 -33.05
C THR A 6 -1.89 -5.09 -33.64
N SER A 7 -1.52 -3.85 -33.31
CA SER A 7 -0.17 -3.38 -33.60
C SER A 7 0.76 -4.09 -32.63
N SER A 8 1.66 -4.93 -33.14
CA SER A 8 2.76 -5.49 -32.34
C SER A 8 3.48 -4.33 -31.65
N THR A 9 3.37 -4.28 -30.33
CA THR A 9 4.02 -3.23 -29.53
C THR A 9 5.51 -3.51 -29.56
N VAL A 10 6.20 -2.96 -30.55
CA VAL A 10 7.66 -2.90 -30.53
C VAL A 10 8.00 -2.02 -29.33
N PRO A 11 8.78 -2.52 -28.35
CA PRO A 11 9.17 -1.72 -27.20
C PRO A 11 9.85 -0.43 -27.70
N ALA A 12 9.56 0.70 -27.07
CA ALA A 12 10.17 1.96 -27.45
C ALA A 12 11.69 1.89 -27.30
N ASP A 13 12.43 2.10 -28.39
CA ASP A 13 13.89 2.18 -28.33
C ASP A 13 14.39 3.52 -27.74
N ILE A 14 13.52 4.55 -27.75
CA ILE A 14 13.83 5.91 -27.30
C ILE A 14 12.59 6.46 -26.59
N ILE A 15 12.79 6.99 -25.38
CA ILE A 15 11.79 7.72 -24.60
C ILE A 15 12.29 9.14 -24.30
N THR A 16 11.40 10.00 -23.85
CA THR A 16 11.75 11.38 -23.48
C THR A 16 11.58 11.55 -21.98
N TYR A 17 12.63 11.91 -21.26
CA TYR A 17 12.48 12.38 -19.89
C TYR A 17 12.13 13.86 -19.87
N ARG A 18 11.11 14.20 -19.07
CA ARG A 18 10.73 15.58 -18.79
C ARG A 18 10.94 15.87 -17.31
N LYS A 19 11.69 16.93 -17.01
CA LYS A 19 11.74 17.51 -15.67
C LYS A 19 11.62 19.02 -15.80
N ASP A 20 10.63 19.57 -15.12
CA ASP A 20 10.24 20.99 -15.23
C ASP A 20 10.02 21.36 -16.72
N ASP A 21 10.83 22.25 -17.30
CA ASP A 21 10.77 22.65 -18.71
C ASP A 21 11.82 21.97 -19.61
N LYS A 22 12.59 21.02 -19.07
CA LYS A 22 13.65 20.32 -19.80
C LYS A 22 13.16 18.97 -20.31
N LEU A 23 13.37 18.73 -21.59
CA LEU A 23 13.04 17.48 -22.29
C LEU A 23 14.33 16.88 -22.86
N VAL A 24 14.60 15.62 -22.56
CA VAL A 24 15.79 14.93 -23.05
C VAL A 24 15.44 13.54 -23.54
N PHE A 25 15.89 13.20 -24.75
CA PHE A 25 15.77 11.86 -25.30
C PHE A 25 16.79 10.94 -24.64
N VAL A 26 16.29 9.82 -24.11
CA VAL A 26 17.10 8.81 -23.44
C VAL A 26 16.70 7.43 -23.93
N GLN A 27 17.65 6.50 -23.85
CA GLN A 27 17.34 5.09 -24.03
C GLN A 27 16.68 4.58 -22.75
N PRO A 28 15.54 3.88 -22.83
CA PRO A 28 14.90 3.34 -21.65
C PRO A 28 15.80 2.31 -20.97
N ALA A 29 16.00 2.48 -19.65
CA ALA A 29 16.75 1.52 -18.86
C ALA A 29 15.92 0.25 -18.61
N SER A 30 16.59 -0.90 -18.58
CA SER A 30 15.96 -2.20 -18.29
C SER A 30 15.54 -2.34 -16.82
N SER A 31 16.10 -1.54 -15.92
CA SER A 31 15.79 -1.53 -14.49
C SER A 31 15.41 -0.13 -14.02
N TYR A 32 14.61 -0.06 -12.96
CA TYR A 32 14.21 1.20 -12.35
C TYR A 32 15.41 1.96 -11.77
N VAL A 33 16.34 1.24 -11.12
CA VAL A 33 17.59 1.83 -10.59
C VAL A 33 18.43 2.44 -11.72
N GLY A 34 18.59 1.71 -12.84
CA GLY A 34 19.31 2.25 -14.00
C GLY A 34 18.63 3.48 -14.59
N ALA A 35 17.30 3.56 -14.49
CA ALA A 35 16.56 4.75 -14.90
C ALA A 35 16.83 5.97 -14.01
N ILE A 36 16.94 5.77 -12.70
CA ILE A 36 17.31 6.82 -11.74
C ILE A 36 18.73 7.32 -12.04
N GLU A 37 19.67 6.41 -12.24
CA GLU A 37 21.05 6.76 -12.58
C GLU A 37 21.11 7.58 -13.88
N GLU A 38 20.38 7.17 -14.90
CA GLU A 38 20.32 7.89 -16.17
C GLU A 38 19.65 9.27 -15.98
N ALA A 39 18.57 9.34 -15.20
CA ALA A 39 17.95 10.61 -14.86
C ALA A 39 18.91 11.56 -14.12
N ARG A 40 19.77 11.05 -13.23
CA ARG A 40 20.81 11.85 -12.55
C ARG A 40 21.90 12.36 -13.48
N LYS A 41 22.31 11.57 -14.47
CA LYS A 41 23.30 12.00 -15.48
C LYS A 41 22.74 13.13 -16.33
N VAL A 42 21.47 13.03 -16.70
CA VAL A 42 20.81 13.97 -17.59
C VAL A 42 20.34 15.24 -16.84
N PHE A 43 19.88 15.09 -15.61
CA PHE A 43 19.42 16.18 -14.75
C PHE A 43 20.32 16.28 -13.50
N PRO A 44 21.37 17.12 -13.52
CA PRO A 44 22.33 17.22 -12.42
C PRO A 44 21.70 17.67 -11.09
N GLU A 45 20.57 18.37 -11.16
CA GLU A 45 19.73 18.73 -10.01
C GLU A 45 19.18 17.53 -9.21
N LEU A 46 19.15 16.32 -9.79
CA LEU A 46 18.72 15.09 -9.11
C LEU A 46 19.85 14.36 -8.38
N VAL A 47 21.11 14.78 -8.54
CA VAL A 47 22.27 14.09 -7.96
C VAL A 47 22.24 14.13 -6.42
N ALA A 48 21.76 15.23 -5.84
CA ALA A 48 21.65 15.39 -4.39
C ALA A 48 20.38 14.75 -3.79
N ILE A 49 19.45 14.27 -4.62
CA ILE A 49 18.16 13.74 -4.17
C ILE A 49 18.28 12.22 -3.95
N PRO A 50 17.84 11.67 -2.79
CA PRO A 50 17.81 10.23 -2.56
C PRO A 50 16.95 9.48 -3.59
N ASP A 51 17.33 8.25 -3.91
CA ASP A 51 16.66 7.39 -4.90
C ASP A 51 15.17 7.24 -4.61
N ASP A 52 14.80 7.06 -3.34
CA ASP A 52 13.41 6.86 -2.89
C ASP A 52 12.50 8.07 -3.16
N ARG A 53 13.10 9.25 -3.33
CA ARG A 53 12.40 10.50 -3.62
C ARG A 53 12.29 10.78 -5.11
N ILE A 54 12.93 10.00 -5.98
CA ILE A 54 12.83 10.20 -7.42
C ILE A 54 11.71 9.29 -7.95
N GLY A 55 10.67 9.93 -8.48
CA GLY A 55 9.50 9.27 -9.04
C GLY A 55 9.38 9.50 -10.53
N PHE A 56 9.06 8.44 -11.28
CA PHE A 56 8.69 8.51 -12.68
C PHE A 56 7.18 8.47 -12.84
N TYR A 57 6.66 9.30 -13.73
CA TYR A 57 5.24 9.43 -13.98
C TYR A 57 4.96 9.39 -15.48
N ILE A 58 3.87 8.75 -15.87
CA ILE A 58 3.41 8.69 -17.26
C ILE A 58 1.98 9.20 -17.35
N THR A 59 1.61 9.72 -18.52
CA THR A 59 0.22 10.14 -18.76
C THR A 59 -0.56 8.94 -19.27
N ALA A 60 -1.43 8.38 -18.43
CA ALA A 60 -2.30 7.27 -18.80
C ALA A 60 -3.74 7.76 -18.99
N THR A 61 -4.46 7.15 -19.93
CA THR A 61 -5.91 7.36 -20.07
C THR A 61 -6.64 6.40 -19.13
N LEU A 62 -7.26 6.95 -18.09
CA LEU A 62 -8.07 6.22 -17.11
C LEU A 62 -9.54 6.57 -17.38
N GLY A 63 -10.22 5.70 -18.15
CA GLY A 63 -11.59 5.95 -18.59
C GLY A 63 -11.65 7.10 -19.61
N HIS A 64 -12.27 8.22 -19.23
CA HIS A 64 -12.45 9.40 -20.09
C HIS A 64 -11.47 10.54 -19.79
N SER A 65 -10.63 10.42 -18.76
CA SER A 65 -9.66 11.44 -18.39
C SER A 65 -8.22 10.96 -18.63
N LYS A 66 -7.35 11.92 -18.97
CA LYS A 66 -5.91 11.72 -18.92
C LYS A 66 -5.46 12.04 -17.50
N ALA A 67 -4.87 11.07 -16.83
CA ALA A 67 -4.33 11.23 -15.49
C ALA A 67 -2.86 10.86 -15.49
N GLN A 68 -2.13 11.51 -14.59
CA GLN A 68 -0.72 11.23 -14.39
C GLN A 68 -0.57 10.12 -13.36
N VAL A 69 0.10 9.05 -13.75
CA VAL A 69 0.24 7.84 -12.94
C VAL A 69 1.71 7.65 -12.60
N ARG A 70 2.00 7.43 -11.31
CA ARG A 70 3.35 7.09 -10.85
C ARG A 70 3.67 5.65 -11.23
N VAL A 71 4.83 5.42 -11.82
CA VAL A 71 5.33 4.08 -12.13
C VAL A 71 6.18 3.61 -10.94
N SER A 72 5.80 2.48 -10.34
CA SER A 72 6.60 1.83 -9.30
C SER A 72 7.78 1.07 -9.90
N GLU A 73 8.79 0.77 -9.08
CA GLU A 73 9.93 -0.07 -9.47
C GLU A 73 9.49 -1.41 -10.07
N SER A 74 8.53 -2.09 -9.44
CA SER A 74 7.99 -3.37 -9.90
C SER A 74 7.25 -3.28 -11.23
N ALA A 75 6.66 -2.12 -11.55
CA ALA A 75 5.89 -1.91 -12.78
C ALA A 75 6.75 -1.34 -13.91
N TRP A 76 8.00 -0.97 -13.65
CA TRP A 76 8.87 -0.27 -14.59
C TRP A 76 8.99 -0.97 -15.95
N CYS A 77 9.40 -2.24 -15.94
CA CYS A 77 9.59 -3.01 -17.18
C CYS A 77 8.30 -3.14 -17.98
N ALA A 78 7.17 -3.38 -17.30
CA ALA A 78 5.87 -3.51 -17.93
C ALA A 78 5.36 -2.17 -18.47
N ALA A 79 5.63 -1.07 -17.77
CA ALA A 79 5.25 0.27 -18.19
C ALA A 79 6.04 0.66 -19.44
N ILE A 80 7.37 0.53 -19.43
CA ILE A 80 8.24 0.88 -20.56
C ILE A 80 7.96 0.05 -21.80
N ALA A 81 7.72 -1.25 -21.65
CA ALA A 81 7.40 -2.11 -22.80
C ALA A 81 6.12 -1.67 -23.54
N ARG A 82 5.24 -0.93 -22.86
CA ARG A 82 3.99 -0.41 -23.43
C ARG A 82 4.12 1.03 -23.94
N LEU A 83 5.19 1.73 -23.60
CA LEU A 83 5.41 3.10 -24.08
C LEU A 83 5.69 3.09 -25.58
N LEU A 84 5.20 4.11 -26.26
CA LEU A 84 5.51 4.37 -27.65
C LEU A 84 6.83 5.12 -27.77
N ARG A 85 7.47 5.01 -28.94
CA ARG A 85 8.70 5.74 -29.23
C ARG A 85 8.46 7.25 -29.11
N GLY A 86 9.29 7.92 -28.33
CA GLY A 86 9.20 9.36 -28.06
C GLY A 86 8.16 9.74 -26.99
N GLU A 87 7.54 8.78 -26.32
CA GLU A 87 6.63 9.06 -25.21
C GLU A 87 7.36 9.76 -24.06
N VAL A 88 6.63 10.64 -23.36
CA VAL A 88 7.19 11.50 -22.32
C VAL A 88 6.98 10.85 -20.96
N VAL A 89 8.08 10.63 -20.25
CA VAL A 89 8.12 10.20 -18.86
C VAL A 89 8.53 11.40 -18.01
N ASP A 90 7.65 11.78 -17.09
CA ASP A 90 7.89 12.87 -16.16
C ASP A 90 8.72 12.39 -14.98
N VAL A 91 9.85 13.04 -14.75
CA VAL A 91 10.70 12.82 -13.58
C VAL A 91 10.37 13.88 -12.56
N ARG A 92 9.92 13.47 -11.37
CA ARG A 92 9.55 14.37 -10.28
C ARG A 92 10.22 13.96 -8.98
N VAL A 93 10.51 14.96 -8.15
CA VAL A 93 10.92 14.73 -6.76
C VAL A 93 9.67 14.61 -5.92
N VAL A 94 9.48 13.44 -5.32
CA VAL A 94 8.43 13.16 -4.36
C VAL A 94 8.86 13.73 -3.02
N GLU A 95 8.01 14.57 -2.44
CA GLU A 95 8.18 15.01 -1.06
C GLU A 95 7.98 13.81 -0.16
N ALA A 96 8.92 13.56 0.76
CA ALA A 96 8.72 12.53 1.76
C ALA A 96 7.47 12.93 2.54
N ASP A 97 6.48 12.04 2.59
CA ASP A 97 5.30 12.24 3.43
C ASP A 97 5.83 12.55 4.83
N VAL A 98 5.72 13.82 5.23
CA VAL A 98 5.91 14.21 6.62
C VAL A 98 4.86 13.40 7.32
N SER A 99 5.29 12.32 7.99
CA SER A 99 4.42 11.51 8.82
C SER A 99 3.71 12.49 9.72
N ILE A 100 2.44 12.77 9.40
CA ILE A 100 1.60 13.60 10.25
C ILE A 100 1.63 12.81 11.54
N SER A 101 2.34 13.35 12.53
CA SER A 101 2.27 12.91 13.91
C SER A 101 0.84 13.21 14.33
N ILE A 102 -0.10 12.38 13.89
CA ILE A 102 -1.47 12.39 14.36
C ILE A 102 -1.29 11.94 15.79
N ASP A 103 -1.21 12.91 16.71
CA ASP A 103 -1.24 12.62 18.12
C ASP A 103 -2.38 11.61 18.35
N PRO A 104 -2.12 10.51 19.07
CA PRO A 104 -3.11 9.48 19.25
C PRO A 104 -4.41 10.11 19.74
N PRO A 105 -5.58 9.69 19.22
CA PRO A 105 -6.84 10.32 19.54
C PRO A 105 -7.04 10.36 21.06
N ARG A 106 -7.16 11.57 21.61
CA ARG A 106 -7.40 11.77 23.04
C ARG A 106 -8.87 11.45 23.31
N TYR A 107 -9.13 10.27 23.85
CA TYR A 107 -10.48 9.88 24.25
C TYR A 107 -10.95 10.79 25.40
N LEU A 108 -12.22 11.22 25.34
CA LEU A 108 -12.89 11.89 26.45
C LEU A 108 -12.92 10.93 27.65
N GLU A 109 -12.36 11.36 28.77
CA GLU A 109 -12.49 10.66 30.04
C GLU A 109 -13.96 10.69 30.45
N VAL A 110 -14.57 9.51 30.54
CA VAL A 110 -15.96 9.37 31.00
C VAL A 110 -15.94 9.62 32.50
N PRO A 111 -16.74 10.57 33.04
CA PRO A 111 -16.84 10.77 34.47
C PRO A 111 -17.32 9.47 35.13
N ASP A 112 -16.56 8.97 36.11
CA ASP A 112 -17.05 7.91 37.00
C ASP A 112 -18.33 8.41 37.65
N THR A 113 -19.48 7.85 37.27
CA THR A 113 -20.75 8.06 37.97
C THR A 113 -20.67 7.39 39.33
N LYS A 114 -19.96 8.03 40.27
CA LYS A 114 -20.19 7.83 41.70
C LYS A 114 -21.47 8.57 42.04
N GLU A 115 -22.59 8.01 41.61
CA GLU A 115 -23.89 8.41 42.07
C GLU A 115 -23.95 8.18 43.58
N THR A 116 -24.13 9.29 44.26
CA THR A 116 -24.51 9.45 45.65
C THR A 116 -25.78 8.64 45.93
N SER A 117 -25.65 7.37 46.32
CA SER A 117 -26.70 6.68 47.07
C SER A 117 -26.39 6.85 48.56
N SER A 118 -26.88 7.97 49.07
CA SER A 118 -27.08 8.24 50.49
C SER A 118 -27.88 7.11 51.16
N ASP A 119 -27.36 6.67 52.31
CA ASP A 119 -28.15 6.41 53.51
C ASP A 119 -29.17 5.28 53.53
N PHE A 120 -28.86 4.04 53.13
CA PHE A 120 -29.58 2.87 53.70
C PHE A 120 -28.66 1.65 53.90
N TYR A 121 -28.61 1.19 55.15
CA TYR A 121 -27.98 -0.02 55.73
C TYR A 121 -26.49 0.05 56.08
N ASN A 122 -26.27 0.53 57.30
CA ASN A 122 -25.13 0.18 58.14
C ASN A 122 -25.24 -1.28 58.64
N ALA A 123 -24.07 -1.86 58.89
CA ALA A 123 -23.76 -3.00 59.77
C ALA A 123 -23.53 -4.40 59.15
N ASN A 124 -22.23 -4.76 59.15
CA ASN A 124 -21.65 -6.07 59.47
C ASN A 124 -21.87 -7.24 58.49
N ASN A 125 -20.82 -7.58 57.73
CA ASN A 125 -20.11 -8.85 57.94
C ASN A 125 -18.85 -8.98 57.09
N ASP A 126 -17.72 -9.14 57.79
CA ASP A 126 -16.66 -10.13 57.56
C ASP A 126 -16.23 -10.47 56.13
N ILE A 127 -15.06 -9.91 55.80
CA ILE A 127 -13.88 -10.57 55.25
C ILE A 127 -14.13 -12.04 54.80
N ARG A 128 -14.30 -12.23 53.50
CA ARG A 128 -13.96 -13.50 52.83
C ARG A 128 -13.11 -13.22 51.60
N GLU A 129 -11.81 -13.46 51.76
CA GLU A 129 -10.88 -13.68 50.66
C GLU A 129 -11.45 -14.70 49.69
N SER A 130 -11.83 -14.27 48.48
CA SER A 130 -12.10 -15.18 47.37
C SER A 130 -10.91 -15.12 46.41
N ARG A 131 -9.86 -15.88 46.77
CA ARG A 131 -8.80 -16.28 45.85
C ARG A 131 -9.44 -17.13 44.74
N SER A 132 -9.49 -16.59 43.53
CA SER A 132 -9.86 -17.36 42.33
C SER A 132 -8.75 -17.23 41.29
N ALA A 133 -7.89 -18.25 41.26
CA ALA A 133 -6.90 -18.45 40.20
C ALA A 133 -7.60 -18.98 38.93
N PRO A 134 -7.14 -18.62 37.72
CA PRO A 134 -7.33 -19.45 36.54
C PRO A 134 -6.03 -20.18 36.21
N SER A 135 -5.90 -21.42 36.72
CA SER A 135 -4.97 -22.41 36.20
C SER A 135 -5.74 -23.42 35.36
N SER A 136 -5.64 -23.31 34.04
CA SER A 136 -5.92 -24.43 33.12
C SER A 136 -5.28 -24.16 31.75
N ARG A 137 -3.97 -24.39 31.68
CA ARG A 137 -3.30 -24.76 30.42
C ARG A 137 -3.17 -26.29 30.42
N SER A 138 -4.05 -26.96 29.67
CA SER A 138 -3.88 -28.38 29.36
C SER A 138 -3.02 -28.52 28.09
N PRO A 139 -1.90 -29.26 28.13
CA PRO A 139 -1.21 -29.72 26.94
C PRO A 139 -1.61 -31.16 26.61
N SER A 140 -2.02 -31.43 25.38
CA SER A 140 -2.13 -32.80 24.87
C SER A 140 -1.49 -32.89 23.49
N ARG A 141 -0.44 -33.72 23.44
CA ARG A 141 0.32 -34.13 22.25
C ARG A 141 -0.35 -35.34 21.58
N GLN A 142 -0.17 -35.43 20.25
CA GLN A 142 -0.11 -36.64 19.39
C GLN A 142 -1.44 -37.40 19.14
N ALA A 143 -1.76 -38.00 17.99
CA ALA A 143 -1.03 -38.40 16.77
C ALA A 143 -1.99 -38.54 15.56
N SER A 144 -1.46 -38.56 14.33
CA SER A 144 -2.13 -39.04 13.09
C SER A 144 -2.30 -40.59 13.14
N PRO A 145 -3.25 -41.25 12.42
CA PRO A 145 -3.25 -41.34 10.94
C PRO A 145 -4.61 -41.53 10.22
N SER A 146 -4.56 -41.33 8.89
CA SER A 146 -5.41 -41.89 7.81
C SER A 146 -6.94 -41.73 7.85
N GLY A 147 -7.50 -41.19 6.77
CA GLY A 147 -8.93 -41.30 6.47
C GLY A 147 -9.40 -40.27 5.46
N ARG A 148 -9.42 -40.64 4.18
CA ARG A 148 -10.11 -39.91 3.12
C ARG A 148 -11.56 -39.66 3.53
N ILE A 149 -12.07 -38.44 3.41
CA ILE A 149 -13.43 -38.14 2.93
C ILE A 149 -13.41 -36.73 2.31
N ARG A 150 -13.78 -36.69 1.03
CA ARG A 150 -14.22 -35.48 0.33
C ARG A 150 -15.59 -35.11 0.86
N SER A 151 -15.81 -33.84 1.23
CA SER A 151 -17.15 -33.27 1.14
C SER A 151 -17.09 -31.77 0.90
N HIS A 152 -17.54 -31.39 -0.28
CA HIS A 152 -18.06 -30.06 -0.60
C HIS A 152 -19.04 -29.60 0.50
N ARG A 153 -19.00 -28.31 0.86
CA ARG A 153 -20.18 -27.44 0.83
C ARG A 153 -19.80 -25.99 1.11
N SER A 154 -20.20 -25.18 0.13
CA SER A 154 -20.24 -23.74 0.08
C SER A 154 -21.31 -23.17 1.03
N TRP A 155 -20.91 -22.27 1.92
CA TRP A 155 -21.73 -21.24 2.54
C TRP A 155 -21.37 -19.96 1.76
N TRP A 156 -22.25 -19.28 1.02
CA TRP A 156 -23.48 -18.60 1.44
C TRP A 156 -24.43 -18.46 0.22
N GLN A 157 -25.73 -18.66 0.41
CA GLN A 157 -26.80 -18.23 -0.50
C GLN A 157 -27.79 -17.37 0.29
N LEU A 158 -28.15 -16.22 -0.29
CA LEU A 158 -29.16 -15.25 0.15
C LEU A 158 -30.58 -15.82 0.02
N PRO A 159 -31.56 -15.32 0.78
CA PRO A 159 -32.94 -15.28 0.36
C PRO A 159 -33.39 -13.87 -0.06
N SER A 160 -34.44 -13.91 -0.88
CA SER A 160 -35.05 -12.87 -1.73
C SER A 160 -35.72 -11.71 -1.01
#